data_AF-A0A2V6JR73-F1
#
_entry.id   AF-A0A2V6JR73-F1
#
_cell.length_a   1.000
_cell.length_b   1.000
_cell.length_c   1.000
_cell.angle_alpha   90.00
_cell.angle_beta   90.00
_cell.angle_gamma   90.00
#
_symmetry.space_group_name_H-M   'P 1'
#
loop_
_entity.id
_entity.type
_entity.pdbx_description
1 polymer ?
#
loop_
_entity_poly.entity_id
_entity_poly.type
_entity_poly.pdbx_seq_one_letter_code
_entity_poly.pdbx_strand_id
1 'polypeptide(L)'
;MRTQLILCTAFVSTIALSLSAKPVPDNLGNGLDKLVTNNLIQQGLVTTAPSTGQASTTTRPTKKSAAKYSGATTTTTQSFDTYKAMIAKQSASYASRAVTDATTGNYLVEIMPNGRVPVTTLQATLQAAYPATTVQAVDQNYAGHVVIEGYVSLNDVPGIAKTQGVGSVILELRPIHSAVTAQGVNQHRVNRINSFYNAGVSLNWDGTGMSIGVMSDSFDSQPSVEGGSTTAAADVASQDLPGTGNTTNSQPVVVLQDFISPPNATNEGRGMCQIVYDMAPKARIGFATADSGELGFANNIRALAGLPGYTYPDAIQQGFKGDVVCDDVSYLDEPMFQDGIIAQGVNDVVAAGATYCSSAANNWSVDGYESAYRAVANGTGLTAATNNALKNTNINLAGVPPELYAGGFHNFNPSGDPMKQDVAQLINSGSDALAFVFQWNDPYDSSAPALIEPPIYTNTGDSEGGAAVDFGPIPLTAGHAYVITEMATPATPADNFDAIVAVIDPNGKTIIDQDTGVDETVTFFPQISGNYTIPRCQRMDRSASRLIKPTPRRR
;
A
#
# COMPACT_ATOMS: atom_id res chain seq x y z
N MET A 1 -2.33 27.73 -106.39
CA MET A 1 -2.53 28.07 -104.96
C MET A 1 -1.33 27.56 -104.19
N ARG A 2 -0.48 28.47 -103.71
CA ARG A 2 0.74 28.22 -102.92
C ARG A 2 0.74 29.29 -101.85
N THR A 3 0.89 28.94 -100.58
CA THR A 3 1.25 29.94 -99.57
C THR A 3 2.19 29.31 -98.55
N GLN A 4 3.36 29.94 -98.43
CA GLN A 4 4.51 29.49 -97.66
C GLN A 4 4.42 29.92 -96.19
N LEU A 5 5.14 29.12 -95.41
CA LEU A 5 5.55 29.23 -94.03
C LEU A 5 6.37 30.51 -93.76
N ILE A 6 6.04 31.27 -92.72
CA ILE A 6 6.97 32.21 -92.07
C ILE A 6 6.86 32.04 -90.55
N LEU A 7 8.02 31.77 -89.96
CA LEU A 7 8.31 31.62 -88.54
C LEU A 7 8.41 33.02 -87.90
N CYS A 8 7.70 33.27 -86.80
CA CYS A 8 7.89 34.45 -85.96
C CYS A 8 8.11 34.01 -84.50
N THR A 9 9.32 34.21 -84.03
CA THR A 9 9.78 34.06 -82.64
C THR A 9 9.34 35.27 -81.82
N ALA A 10 8.55 35.04 -80.77
CA ALA A 10 8.25 36.04 -79.75
C ALA A 10 8.85 35.59 -78.40
N PHE A 11 9.77 36.40 -77.87
CA PHE A 11 10.27 36.30 -76.50
C PHE A 11 9.14 36.64 -75.52
N VAL A 12 8.78 35.71 -74.63
CA VAL A 12 7.99 36.00 -73.42
C VAL A 12 8.92 35.80 -72.22
N SER A 13 9.18 36.89 -71.52
CA SER A 13 9.89 36.93 -70.24
C SER A 13 9.05 36.25 -69.16
N THR A 14 9.48 35.08 -68.69
CA THR A 14 8.98 34.48 -67.45
C THR A 14 9.84 34.96 -66.30
N ILE A 15 9.32 35.92 -65.53
CA ILE A 15 9.84 36.26 -64.21
C ILE A 15 9.57 35.05 -63.31
N ALA A 16 10.59 34.21 -63.13
CA ALA A 16 10.61 33.19 -62.10
C ALA A 16 10.72 33.89 -60.74
N LEU A 17 9.59 34.09 -60.06
CA LEU A 17 9.60 34.32 -58.61
C LEU A 17 10.09 33.04 -57.95
N SER A 18 11.38 33.02 -57.60
CA SER A 18 11.98 32.01 -56.75
C SER A 18 11.33 32.09 -55.37
N LEU A 19 10.29 31.28 -55.12
CA LEU A 19 9.86 30.99 -53.75
C LEU A 19 11.01 30.19 -53.09
N SER A 20 11.94 30.91 -52.46
CA SER A 20 12.95 30.29 -51.59
C SER A 20 12.21 29.61 -50.45
N ALA A 21 12.27 28.26 -50.41
CA ALA A 21 11.67 27.50 -49.32
C ALA A 21 12.29 27.94 -47.99
N LYS A 22 11.46 28.18 -46.97
CA LYS A 22 11.94 28.54 -45.63
C LYS A 22 13.03 27.54 -45.17
N PRO A 23 14.22 28.01 -44.74
CA PRO A 23 15.32 27.13 -44.35
C PRO A 23 14.95 26.21 -43.18
N VAL A 24 14.17 26.72 -42.22
CA VAL A 24 13.67 25.99 -41.06
C VAL A 24 12.18 25.70 -41.28
N PRO A 25 11.77 24.42 -41.38
CA PRO A 25 10.36 24.03 -41.47
C PRO A 25 9.54 24.46 -40.24
N ASP A 26 8.24 24.74 -40.45
CA ASP A 26 7.33 25.17 -39.38
C ASP A 26 6.74 24.00 -38.56
N ASN A 27 6.89 22.77 -39.06
CA ASN A 27 6.38 21.55 -38.43
C ASN A 27 7.42 20.85 -37.53
N LEU A 28 8.33 21.63 -36.95
CA LEU A 28 9.31 21.16 -35.98
C LEU A 28 8.83 21.48 -34.55
N GLY A 29 8.72 20.45 -33.72
CA GLY A 29 8.18 20.53 -32.36
C GLY A 29 9.25 20.46 -31.26
N ASN A 30 8.84 20.80 -30.05
CA ASN A 30 9.60 20.59 -28.80
C ASN A 30 11.04 21.14 -28.80
N GLY A 31 11.27 22.27 -29.46
CA GLY A 31 12.58 22.94 -29.52
C GLY A 31 13.52 22.44 -30.61
N LEU A 32 13.10 21.48 -31.43
CA LEU A 32 13.86 21.02 -32.60
C LEU A 32 14.12 22.15 -33.60
N ASP A 33 13.15 23.07 -33.74
CA ASP A 33 13.27 24.27 -34.57
C ASP A 33 14.47 25.12 -34.13
N LYS A 34 14.72 25.25 -32.82
CA LYS A 34 15.86 26.01 -32.27
C LYS A 34 17.19 25.32 -32.54
N LEU A 35 17.24 24.00 -32.40
CA LEU A 35 18.43 23.19 -32.73
C LEU A 35 18.79 23.32 -34.21
N VAL A 36 17.81 23.13 -35.10
CA VAL A 36 18.00 23.25 -36.56
C VAL A 36 18.36 24.68 -36.96
N THR A 37 17.68 25.69 -36.40
CA THR A 37 18.01 27.10 -36.67
C THR A 37 19.44 27.41 -36.28
N ASN A 38 19.89 27.00 -35.09
CA ASN A 38 21.27 27.22 -34.65
C ASN A 38 22.28 26.51 -35.58
N ASN A 39 22.02 25.25 -35.93
CA ASN A 39 22.85 24.48 -36.86
C ASN A 39 23.01 25.19 -38.22
N LEU A 40 21.90 25.67 -38.80
CA LEU A 40 21.92 26.39 -40.08
C LEU A 40 22.60 27.77 -39.98
N ILE A 41 22.51 28.46 -38.85
CA ILE A 41 23.26 29.71 -38.62
C ILE A 41 24.77 29.43 -38.61
N GLN A 42 25.22 28.35 -37.95
CA GLN A 42 26.65 28.00 -37.91
C GLN A 42 27.19 27.59 -39.29
N GLN A 43 26.34 27.02 -40.15
CA GLN A 43 26.67 26.70 -41.54
C GLN A 43 26.61 27.91 -42.49
N GLY A 44 26.18 29.09 -41.99
CA GLY A 44 26.00 30.28 -42.82
C GLY A 44 24.78 30.21 -43.76
N LEU A 45 23.86 29.27 -43.53
CA LEU A 45 22.64 29.09 -44.33
C LEU A 45 21.47 29.97 -43.85
N VAL A 46 21.53 30.45 -42.60
CA VAL A 46 20.66 31.50 -42.07
C VAL A 46 21.54 32.70 -41.72
N THR A 47 21.30 33.83 -42.38
CA THR A 47 22.16 35.04 -42.27
C THR A 47 21.39 36.31 -41.89
N THR A 48 20.08 36.21 -41.70
CA THR A 48 19.20 37.34 -41.33
C THR A 48 18.19 36.93 -40.26
N ALA A 49 17.77 37.89 -39.43
CA ALA A 49 16.71 37.66 -38.45
C ALA A 49 15.34 37.66 -39.14
N PRO A 50 14.38 36.81 -38.71
CA PRO A 50 13.04 36.82 -39.25
C PRO A 50 12.34 38.17 -38.96
N SER A 51 11.56 38.68 -39.91
CA SER A 51 10.73 39.86 -39.71
C SER A 51 9.58 39.53 -38.75
N THR A 52 9.47 40.25 -37.63
CA THR A 52 8.39 40.06 -36.66
C THR A 52 7.11 40.73 -37.14
N GLY A 53 6.17 39.95 -37.69
CA GLY A 53 4.76 40.34 -37.74
C GLY A 53 4.11 40.02 -36.39
N GLN A 54 3.60 41.01 -35.67
CA GLN A 54 2.88 40.78 -34.41
C GLN A 54 1.61 39.96 -34.65
N ALA A 55 1.46 38.85 -33.93
CA ALA A 55 0.16 38.21 -33.70
C ALA A 55 -0.04 37.91 -32.21
N SER A 56 -1.21 38.34 -31.73
CA SER A 56 -1.89 37.99 -30.48
C SER A 56 -1.48 38.71 -29.18
N THR A 57 -2.11 39.85 -28.94
CA THR A 57 -2.38 40.36 -27.57
C THR A 57 -3.69 39.77 -27.06
N THR A 58 -3.64 38.78 -26.18
CA THR A 58 -4.76 38.44 -25.29
C THR A 58 -4.65 39.27 -24.01
N THR A 59 -5.16 40.50 -24.05
CA THR A 59 -5.38 41.32 -22.85
C THR A 59 -6.88 41.38 -22.53
N ARG A 60 -7.24 40.75 -21.42
CA ARG A 60 -8.55 40.82 -20.75
C ARG A 60 -8.83 42.28 -20.33
N PRO A 61 -10.04 42.83 -20.53
CA PRO A 61 -10.26 44.26 -20.34
C PRO A 61 -10.50 44.59 -18.85
N THR A 62 -9.72 45.54 -18.32
CA THR A 62 -10.13 46.38 -17.19
C THR A 62 -10.30 47.82 -17.70
N LYS A 63 -11.38 48.47 -17.25
CA LYS A 63 -11.93 49.69 -17.84
C LYS A 63 -11.03 50.92 -17.66
N LYS A 64 -10.69 51.54 -18.81
CA LYS A 64 -10.66 52.98 -19.15
C LYS A 64 -10.14 54.01 -18.12
N SER A 65 -9.03 54.65 -18.50
CA SER A 65 -9.01 56.10 -18.76
C SER A 65 -8.19 56.38 -20.02
N ALA A 66 -8.76 57.15 -20.94
CA ALA A 66 -8.28 57.31 -22.31
C ALA A 66 -7.25 58.43 -22.45
N ALA A 67 -6.14 58.14 -23.13
CA ALA A 67 -5.32 59.13 -23.81
C ALA A 67 -4.95 58.58 -25.20
N LYS A 68 -5.29 59.33 -26.25
CA LYS A 68 -4.96 59.03 -27.64
C LYS A 68 -3.44 59.09 -27.81
N TYR A 69 -2.80 57.98 -28.15
CA TYR A 69 -1.46 57.97 -28.73
C TYR A 69 -1.55 57.37 -30.13
N SER A 70 -1.26 58.17 -31.14
CA SER A 70 -1.06 57.72 -32.52
C SER A 70 0.26 56.95 -32.57
N GLY A 71 0.20 55.61 -32.50
CA GLY A 71 1.35 54.74 -32.63
C GLY A 71 1.73 54.58 -34.09
N ALA A 72 2.82 55.21 -34.51
CA ALA A 72 3.55 54.80 -35.71
C ALA A 72 4.05 53.36 -35.50
N THR A 73 3.66 52.44 -36.38
CA THR A 73 4.16 51.06 -36.37
C THR A 73 5.65 51.08 -36.71
N THR A 74 6.50 51.06 -35.68
CA THR A 74 7.94 51.01 -35.85
C THR A 74 8.34 49.54 -35.81
N THR A 75 8.62 48.95 -36.98
CA THR A 75 9.17 47.59 -37.08
C THR A 75 10.56 47.60 -36.44
N THR A 76 10.70 47.11 -35.21
CA THR A 76 12.03 46.92 -34.61
C THR A 76 12.67 45.67 -35.22
N THR A 77 13.52 45.85 -36.22
CA THR A 77 14.39 44.79 -36.73
C THR A 77 15.36 44.40 -35.61
N GLN A 78 15.21 43.21 -35.03
CA GLN A 78 16.22 42.65 -34.15
C GLN A 78 17.52 42.47 -34.95
N SER A 79 18.66 42.93 -34.42
CA SER A 79 19.94 42.69 -35.11
C SER A 79 20.19 41.19 -35.24
N PHE A 80 20.78 40.78 -36.37
CA PHE A 80 21.05 39.35 -36.60
C PHE A 80 21.94 38.75 -35.51
N ASP A 81 22.87 39.54 -34.95
CA ASP A 81 23.71 39.11 -33.82
C ASP A 81 22.89 38.82 -32.56
N THR A 82 21.88 39.64 -32.26
CA THR A 82 20.98 39.42 -31.12
C THR A 82 20.12 38.17 -31.34
N TYR A 83 19.62 37.98 -32.56
CA TYR A 83 18.86 36.79 -32.94
C TYR A 83 19.71 35.52 -32.83
N LYS A 84 20.94 35.54 -33.36
CA LYS A 84 21.91 34.45 -33.26
C LYS A 84 22.21 34.09 -31.81
N ALA A 85 22.47 35.08 -30.96
CA ALA A 85 22.72 34.84 -29.54
C ALA A 85 21.50 34.22 -28.81
N MET A 86 20.29 34.71 -29.11
CA MET A 86 19.06 34.15 -28.55
C MET A 86 18.85 32.68 -28.97
N ILE A 87 18.99 32.40 -30.26
CA ILE A 87 18.82 31.05 -30.82
C ILE A 87 19.89 30.10 -30.25
N ALA A 88 21.14 30.54 -30.14
CA ALA A 88 22.20 29.74 -29.53
C ALA A 88 21.86 29.37 -28.07
N LYS A 89 21.34 30.32 -27.28
CA LYS A 89 20.93 30.06 -25.89
C LYS A 89 19.75 29.08 -25.81
N GLN A 90 18.74 29.26 -26.64
CA GLN A 90 17.59 28.36 -26.69
C GLN A 90 18.00 26.95 -27.15
N SER A 91 18.81 26.87 -28.21
CA SER A 91 19.37 25.62 -28.72
C SER A 91 20.16 24.88 -27.64
N ALA A 92 21.05 25.56 -26.91
CA ALA A 92 21.80 24.93 -25.82
C ALA A 92 20.86 24.39 -24.72
N SER A 93 19.79 25.12 -24.40
CA SER A 93 18.81 24.69 -23.40
C SER A 93 18.08 23.40 -23.81
N TYR A 94 17.66 23.29 -25.08
CA TYR A 94 17.02 22.07 -25.59
C TYR A 94 18.02 20.93 -25.77
N ALA A 95 19.22 21.20 -26.31
CA ALA A 95 20.27 20.19 -26.50
C ALA A 95 20.66 19.51 -25.18
N SER A 96 20.75 20.27 -24.08
CA SER A 96 21.05 19.72 -22.75
C SER A 96 19.99 18.72 -22.25
N ARG A 97 18.76 18.82 -22.76
CA ARG A 97 17.64 17.98 -22.36
C ARG A 97 17.28 16.93 -23.41
N ALA A 98 17.77 17.02 -24.62
CA ALA A 98 17.42 16.11 -25.70
C ALA A 98 18.02 14.72 -25.52
N VAL A 99 17.27 13.67 -25.86
CA VAL A 99 17.82 12.32 -25.98
C VAL A 99 18.70 12.26 -27.24
N THR A 100 19.91 11.72 -27.10
CA THR A 100 20.90 11.64 -28.18
C THR A 100 21.56 10.27 -28.20
N ASP A 101 21.82 9.75 -29.39
CA ASP A 101 22.61 8.54 -29.56
C ASP A 101 24.07 8.83 -29.19
N ALA A 102 24.62 8.07 -28.24
CA ALA A 102 25.94 8.34 -27.68
C ALA A 102 27.09 8.15 -28.69
N THR A 103 26.86 7.39 -29.77
CA THR A 103 27.89 7.05 -30.76
C THR A 103 27.92 8.09 -31.89
N THR A 104 26.75 8.47 -32.38
CA THR A 104 26.58 9.33 -33.56
C THR A 104 26.32 10.80 -33.20
N GLY A 105 25.84 11.08 -31.99
CA GLY A 105 25.39 12.41 -31.58
C GLY A 105 24.06 12.82 -32.23
N ASN A 106 23.37 11.90 -32.91
CA ASN A 106 22.07 12.16 -33.51
C ASN A 106 20.99 12.32 -32.44
N TYR A 107 19.98 13.13 -32.74
CA TYR A 107 18.91 13.47 -31.81
C TYR A 107 17.73 12.52 -32.02
N LEU A 108 17.18 11.99 -30.93
CA LEU A 108 15.97 11.18 -30.99
C LEU A 108 14.77 12.10 -31.29
N VAL A 109 13.94 11.69 -32.24
CA VAL A 109 12.73 12.41 -32.63
C VAL A 109 11.57 11.45 -32.84
N GLU A 110 10.37 11.97 -32.61
CA GLU A 110 9.13 11.40 -33.11
C GLU A 110 8.77 12.03 -34.46
N ILE A 111 8.59 11.21 -35.48
CA ILE A 111 8.10 11.59 -36.80
C ILE A 111 6.63 11.20 -36.86
N MET A 112 5.77 12.23 -36.86
CA MET A 112 4.32 12.12 -36.89
C MET A 112 3.85 12.16 -38.35
N PRO A 113 3.37 11.06 -38.96
CA PRO A 113 2.83 11.05 -40.31
C PRO A 113 1.53 11.85 -40.41
N ASN A 114 1.29 12.49 -41.55
CA ASN A 114 0.05 13.25 -41.82
C ASN A 114 -1.09 12.38 -42.41
N GLY A 115 -0.88 11.06 -42.51
CA GLY A 115 -1.86 10.09 -43.03
C GLY A 115 -1.98 10.02 -44.56
N ARG A 116 -1.25 10.84 -45.34
CA ARG A 116 -1.33 10.82 -46.83
C ARG A 116 -0.48 9.73 -47.48
N VAL A 117 0.46 9.14 -46.75
CA VAL A 117 1.35 8.07 -47.21
C VAL A 117 1.29 6.94 -46.20
N PRO A 118 1.14 5.67 -46.62
CA PRO A 118 1.21 4.52 -45.71
C PRO A 118 2.51 4.53 -44.91
N VAL A 119 2.44 4.24 -43.60
CA VAL A 119 3.61 4.34 -42.70
C VAL A 119 4.80 3.50 -43.18
N THR A 120 4.57 2.29 -43.70
CA THR A 120 5.63 1.40 -44.18
C THR A 120 6.36 2.01 -45.39
N THR A 121 5.62 2.65 -46.30
CA THR A 121 6.19 3.38 -47.43
C THR A 121 6.92 4.63 -46.98
N LEU A 122 6.36 5.37 -46.01
CA LEU A 122 6.99 6.57 -45.46
C LEU A 122 8.31 6.23 -44.77
N GLN A 123 8.31 5.21 -43.91
CA GLN A 123 9.50 4.72 -43.22
C GLN A 123 10.59 4.31 -44.22
N ALA A 124 10.27 3.50 -45.23
CA ALA A 124 11.21 3.09 -46.26
C ALA A 124 11.76 4.30 -47.05
N THR A 125 10.91 5.28 -47.35
CA THR A 125 11.30 6.52 -48.03
C THR A 125 12.28 7.33 -47.18
N LEU A 126 11.99 7.49 -45.89
CA LEU A 126 12.84 8.21 -44.96
C LEU A 126 14.21 7.54 -44.79
N GLN A 127 14.24 6.21 -44.62
CA GLN A 127 15.49 5.46 -44.47
C GLN A 127 16.34 5.47 -45.76
N ALA A 128 15.70 5.44 -46.94
CA ALA A 128 16.40 5.51 -48.21
C ALA A 128 16.96 6.91 -48.50
N ALA A 129 16.20 7.97 -48.19
CA ALA A 129 16.58 9.34 -48.44
C ALA A 129 17.58 9.90 -47.41
N TYR A 130 17.51 9.41 -46.17
CA TYR A 130 18.31 9.88 -45.03
C TYR A 130 18.99 8.67 -44.35
N PRO A 131 20.07 8.12 -44.92
CA PRO A 131 20.70 6.89 -44.43
C PRO A 131 21.32 7.01 -43.03
N ALA A 132 21.52 8.23 -42.54
CA ALA A 132 21.93 8.49 -41.16
C ALA A 132 20.77 8.36 -40.15
N THR A 133 19.52 8.26 -40.62
CA THR A 133 18.33 8.09 -39.77
C THR A 133 18.17 6.62 -39.37
N THR A 134 18.12 6.36 -38.07
CA THR A 134 17.87 5.02 -37.54
C THR A 134 16.50 4.98 -36.86
N VAL A 135 15.65 4.02 -37.25
CA VAL A 135 14.34 3.83 -36.62
C VAL A 135 14.54 2.99 -35.36
N GLN A 136 14.06 3.50 -34.23
CA GLN A 136 14.10 2.82 -32.93
C GLN A 136 12.82 2.04 -32.68
N ALA A 137 11.67 2.69 -32.87
CA ALA A 137 10.36 2.10 -32.61
C ALA A 137 9.30 2.64 -33.59
N VAL A 138 8.24 1.88 -33.78
CA VAL A 138 7.05 2.30 -34.54
C VAL A 138 5.80 1.84 -33.79
N ASP A 139 4.95 2.78 -33.38
CA ASP A 139 3.63 2.48 -32.82
C ASP A 139 2.56 2.71 -33.90
N GLN A 140 1.90 1.63 -34.31
CA GLN A 140 0.87 1.66 -35.35
C GLN A 140 -0.52 2.07 -34.84
N ASN A 141 -0.72 2.17 -33.52
CA ASN A 141 -2.03 2.34 -32.89
C ASN A 141 -2.18 3.65 -32.08
N TYR A 142 -1.13 4.47 -32.00
CA TYR A 142 -1.11 5.68 -31.19
C TYR A 142 -2.24 6.68 -31.55
N ALA A 143 -3.26 6.79 -30.69
CA ALA A 143 -4.38 7.73 -30.83
C ALA A 143 -5.10 7.70 -32.21
N GLY A 144 -5.14 6.53 -32.87
CA GLY A 144 -5.70 6.39 -34.23
C GLY A 144 -4.80 6.96 -35.34
N HIS A 145 -3.57 7.32 -34.99
CA HIS A 145 -2.47 7.69 -35.88
C HIS A 145 -1.30 6.71 -35.69
N VAL A 146 -0.28 6.86 -36.53
CA VAL A 146 0.96 6.07 -36.44
C VAL A 146 2.07 7.01 -35.97
N VAL A 147 3.06 6.52 -35.22
CA VAL A 147 4.25 7.30 -34.84
C VAL A 147 5.50 6.49 -35.16
N ILE A 148 6.51 7.16 -35.71
CA ILE A 148 7.84 6.57 -35.95
C ILE A 148 8.83 7.30 -35.04
N GLU A 149 9.52 6.56 -34.19
CA GLU A 149 10.60 7.09 -33.36
C GLU A 149 11.96 6.74 -33.99
N GLY A 150 12.87 7.70 -34.07
CA GLY A 150 14.20 7.44 -34.61
C GLY A 150 15.22 8.54 -34.36
N TYR A 151 16.50 8.19 -34.47
CA TYR A 151 17.58 9.15 -34.36
C TYR A 151 17.83 9.83 -35.71
N VAL A 152 17.93 11.16 -35.73
CA VAL A 152 18.16 11.98 -36.92
C VAL A 152 19.33 12.94 -36.74
N SER A 153 20.02 13.24 -37.84
CA SER A 153 21.00 14.34 -37.89
C SER A 153 20.28 15.67 -38.08
N LEU A 154 20.72 16.72 -37.41
CA LEU A 154 20.16 18.08 -37.56
C LEU A 154 20.26 18.61 -39.01
N ASN A 155 21.16 18.07 -39.83
CA ASN A 155 21.29 18.42 -41.25
C ASN A 155 20.14 17.85 -42.09
N ASP A 156 19.62 16.69 -41.70
CA ASP A 156 18.59 15.97 -42.45
C ASP A 156 17.17 16.40 -42.05
N VAL A 157 17.00 16.92 -40.82
CA VAL A 157 15.71 17.35 -40.28
C VAL A 157 14.92 18.28 -41.22
N PRO A 158 15.51 19.31 -41.86
CA PRO A 158 14.78 20.13 -42.83
C PRO A 158 14.22 19.35 -44.02
N GLY A 159 14.92 18.31 -44.47
CA GLY A 159 14.48 17.42 -45.54
C GLY A 159 13.41 16.44 -45.07
N ILE A 160 13.63 15.79 -43.92
CA ILE A 160 12.69 14.86 -43.29
C ILE A 160 11.33 15.55 -43.08
N ALA A 161 11.33 16.75 -42.51
CA ALA A 161 10.12 17.51 -42.24
C ALA A 161 9.35 17.95 -43.51
N LYS A 162 10.03 18.00 -44.67
CA LYS A 162 9.44 18.30 -45.99
C LYS A 162 9.08 17.05 -46.78
N THR A 163 9.41 15.85 -46.29
CA THR A 163 9.14 14.59 -46.98
C THR A 163 7.63 14.35 -47.05
N GLN A 164 7.14 13.95 -48.23
CA GLN A 164 5.72 13.68 -48.42
C GLN A 164 5.25 12.59 -47.44
N GLY A 165 4.23 12.90 -46.66
CA GLY A 165 3.70 12.00 -45.63
C GLY A 165 4.11 12.37 -44.22
N VAL A 166 5.14 13.21 -44.01
CA VAL A 166 5.48 13.75 -42.69
C VAL A 166 4.53 14.91 -42.35
N GLY A 167 3.92 14.82 -41.16
CA GLY A 167 3.09 15.86 -40.57
C GLY A 167 3.90 16.77 -39.66
N SER A 168 4.64 16.20 -38.71
CA SER A 168 5.59 16.93 -37.86
C SER A 168 6.76 16.08 -37.42
N VAL A 169 7.83 16.74 -36.95
CA VAL A 169 9.01 16.11 -36.35
C VAL A 169 9.22 16.75 -34.99
N ILE A 170 9.18 15.95 -33.93
CA ILE A 170 9.16 16.41 -32.54
C ILE A 170 10.42 15.89 -31.85
N LEU A 171 11.16 16.76 -31.17
CA LEU A 171 12.35 16.37 -30.41
C LEU A 171 11.97 15.59 -29.15
N GLU A 172 12.63 14.47 -28.89
CA GLU A 172 12.49 13.74 -27.63
C GLU A 172 13.40 14.32 -26.55
N LEU A 173 12.80 14.65 -25.40
CA LEU A 173 13.50 15.16 -24.23
C LEU A 173 13.64 14.04 -23.20
N ARG A 174 14.76 14.03 -22.50
CA ARG A 174 15.04 13.10 -21.41
C ARG A 174 13.91 13.18 -20.38
N PRO A 175 13.42 12.04 -19.87
CA PRO A 175 12.50 12.05 -18.75
C PRO A 175 13.13 12.77 -17.56
N ILE A 176 12.31 13.51 -16.82
CA ILE A 176 12.75 14.17 -15.60
C ILE A 176 12.77 13.11 -14.50
N HIS A 177 13.95 12.62 -14.16
CA HIS A 177 14.16 11.88 -12.93
C HIS A 177 14.30 12.89 -11.79
N SER A 178 13.37 12.86 -10.84
CA SER A 178 13.56 13.55 -9.57
C SER A 178 14.03 12.51 -8.55
N ALA A 179 15.30 12.60 -8.15
CA ALA A 179 15.73 11.95 -6.91
C ALA A 179 15.08 12.76 -5.78
N VAL A 180 14.06 12.20 -5.13
CA VAL A 180 13.51 12.83 -3.94
C VAL A 180 13.99 12.08 -2.72
N THR A 181 14.97 12.65 -2.04
CA THR A 181 15.24 12.37 -0.63
C THR A 181 14.26 13.23 0.19
N ALA A 182 13.40 12.60 1.00
CA ALA A 182 12.56 13.26 2.01
C ALA A 182 11.30 14.09 1.56
N GLN A 183 10.39 13.56 0.71
CA GLN A 183 9.04 14.20 0.56
C GLN A 183 8.31 14.34 1.91
N GLY A 184 8.49 13.36 2.80
CA GLY A 184 7.87 13.33 4.13
C GLY A 184 8.19 14.56 4.98
N VAL A 185 9.41 15.09 4.90
CA VAL A 185 9.84 16.30 5.64
C VAL A 185 8.98 17.50 5.27
N ASN A 186 8.63 17.67 3.99
CA ASN A 186 7.77 18.76 3.55
C ASN A 186 6.29 18.48 3.87
N GLN A 187 5.83 17.26 3.63
CA GLN A 187 4.43 16.87 3.85
C GLN A 187 4.02 17.00 5.32
N HIS A 188 4.88 16.53 6.24
CA HIS A 188 4.70 16.65 7.68
C HIS A 188 5.18 18.00 8.24
N ARG A 189 5.69 18.89 7.38
CA ARG A 189 6.16 20.24 7.73
C ARG A 189 7.31 20.25 8.76
N VAL A 190 8.14 19.20 8.78
CA VAL A 190 9.34 19.13 9.62
C VAL A 190 10.29 20.28 9.29
N ASN A 191 10.38 20.67 8.02
CA ASN A 191 11.11 21.85 7.57
C ASN A 191 10.65 23.20 8.18
N ARG A 192 9.52 23.23 8.90
CA ARG A 192 9.04 24.43 9.61
C ARG A 192 9.43 24.47 11.09
N ILE A 193 10.00 23.38 11.62
CA ILE A 193 10.32 23.22 13.05
C ILE A 193 11.73 22.67 13.31
N ASN A 194 12.47 22.31 12.26
CA ASN A 194 13.82 21.77 12.34
C ASN A 194 14.80 22.64 11.53
N SER A 195 15.82 23.18 12.20
CA SER A 195 16.79 24.09 11.59
C SER A 195 17.74 23.41 10.60
N PHE A 196 17.86 22.08 10.65
CA PHE A 196 18.61 21.29 9.68
C PHE A 196 18.08 21.51 8.26
N TYR A 197 16.76 21.53 8.08
CA TYR A 197 16.12 21.76 6.79
C TYR A 197 15.87 23.23 6.47
N ASN A 198 15.79 24.08 7.49
CA ASN A 198 15.53 25.51 7.32
C ASN A 198 16.14 26.33 8.46
N ALA A 199 17.34 26.88 8.24
CA ALA A 199 18.04 27.67 9.25
C ALA A 199 17.27 28.91 9.77
N GLY A 200 16.19 29.32 9.10
CA GLY A 200 15.36 30.46 9.50
C GLY A 200 14.24 30.15 10.50
N VAL A 201 14.07 28.90 10.93
CA VAL A 201 13.03 28.53 11.91
C VAL A 201 13.46 28.82 13.34
N SER A 202 12.50 29.19 14.20
CA SER A 202 12.75 29.54 15.61
C SER A 202 12.78 28.33 16.55
N LEU A 203 12.26 27.18 16.11
CA LEU A 203 12.31 25.91 16.83
C LEU A 203 13.36 25.02 16.15
N ASN A 204 14.01 24.15 16.94
CA ASN A 204 14.92 23.14 16.41
C ASN A 204 14.63 21.77 17.02
N TRP A 205 13.55 21.14 16.58
CA TRP A 205 13.20 19.79 16.96
C TRP A 205 13.80 18.82 15.95
N ASP A 206 15.03 18.41 16.21
CA ASP A 206 15.84 17.53 15.36
C ASP A 206 16.01 16.12 15.93
N GLY A 207 15.35 15.81 17.04
CA GLY A 207 15.47 14.52 17.74
C GLY A 207 16.62 14.46 18.74
N THR A 208 17.32 15.56 19.03
CA THR A 208 18.39 15.58 20.03
C THR A 208 17.88 15.04 21.39
N GLY A 209 18.56 14.01 21.89
CA GLY A 209 18.23 13.36 23.17
C GLY A 209 17.09 12.34 23.09
N MET A 210 16.54 12.06 21.91
CA MET A 210 15.55 11.01 21.69
C MET A 210 16.20 9.74 21.12
N SER A 211 15.63 8.58 21.47
CA SER A 211 15.95 7.29 20.87
C SER A 211 14.70 6.68 20.21
N ILE A 212 14.82 6.20 18.99
CA ILE A 212 13.70 5.68 18.19
C ILE A 212 14.08 4.28 17.69
N GLY A 213 13.31 3.28 18.12
CA GLY A 213 13.41 1.89 17.68
C GLY A 213 12.50 1.62 16.48
N VAL A 214 13.02 0.91 15.49
CA VAL A 214 12.32 0.55 14.26
C VAL A 214 12.25 -0.97 14.15
N MET A 215 11.09 -1.47 13.74
CA MET A 215 10.86 -2.88 13.46
C MET A 215 10.25 -3.06 12.08
N SER A 216 10.78 -4.03 11.35
CA SER A 216 10.33 -4.42 10.01
C SER A 216 11.00 -5.76 9.67
N ASP A 217 11.12 -6.10 8.39
CA ASP A 217 11.78 -7.32 7.94
C ASP A 217 13.29 -7.31 8.26
N SER A 218 14.09 -6.44 7.64
CA SER A 218 15.55 -6.51 7.59
C SER A 218 16.23 -5.14 7.43
N PHE A 219 17.53 -5.07 7.77
CA PHE A 219 18.31 -3.84 7.74
C PHE A 219 19.49 -3.87 6.76
N ASP A 220 20.28 -4.94 6.67
CA ASP A 220 21.40 -5.02 5.70
C ASP A 220 21.55 -6.40 5.07
N SER A 221 20.44 -7.04 4.74
CA SER A 221 20.40 -8.32 4.04
C SER A 221 20.57 -8.13 2.53
N GLN A 222 21.63 -8.70 1.96
CA GLN A 222 22.01 -8.49 0.55
C GLN A 222 22.46 -9.77 -0.18
N PRO A 223 22.20 -9.88 -1.50
CA PRO A 223 21.40 -8.98 -2.33
C PRO A 223 19.90 -9.08 -1.98
N SER A 224 19.10 -8.08 -2.33
CA SER A 224 17.64 -8.10 -2.16
C SER A 224 16.92 -7.91 -3.51
N VAL A 225 15.85 -8.68 -3.75
CA VAL A 225 15.10 -8.63 -5.02
C VAL A 225 13.99 -7.58 -5.06
N GLU A 226 13.34 -7.29 -3.94
CA GLU A 226 12.16 -6.41 -3.89
C GLU A 226 12.48 -4.98 -3.41
N GLY A 227 13.74 -4.69 -3.11
CA GLY A 227 14.19 -3.39 -2.62
C GLY A 227 15.68 -3.43 -2.32
N GLY A 228 16.24 -2.36 -1.75
CA GLY A 228 17.56 -2.44 -1.12
C GLY A 228 18.76 -2.69 -2.03
N SER A 229 18.82 -2.15 -3.26
CA SER A 229 20.02 -2.28 -4.12
C SER A 229 21.30 -1.59 -3.58
N THR A 230 21.21 -0.86 -2.46
CA THR A 230 22.33 -0.26 -1.72
C THR A 230 22.61 -1.04 -0.44
N THR A 231 23.73 -0.77 0.24
CA THR A 231 24.01 -1.34 1.58
C THR A 231 23.87 -0.26 2.65
N ALA A 232 23.70 -0.66 3.92
CA ALA A 232 23.71 0.29 5.03
C ALA A 232 24.99 1.15 5.04
N ALA A 233 26.14 0.56 4.69
CA ALA A 233 27.40 1.29 4.55
C ALA A 233 27.37 2.34 3.41
N ALA A 234 26.72 2.02 2.29
CA ALA A 234 26.56 2.98 1.18
C ALA A 234 25.63 4.14 1.59
N ASP A 235 24.55 3.84 2.30
CA ASP A 235 23.59 4.85 2.77
C ASP A 235 24.20 5.77 3.86
N VAL A 236 25.10 5.25 4.70
CA VAL A 236 25.90 6.10 5.60
C VAL A 236 26.86 6.99 4.80
N ALA A 237 27.49 6.46 3.75
CA ALA A 237 28.41 7.21 2.91
C ALA A 237 27.71 8.33 2.11
N SER A 238 26.47 8.11 1.66
CA SER A 238 25.63 9.12 1.00
C SER A 238 24.97 10.10 1.97
N GLN A 239 25.13 9.91 3.29
CA GLN A 239 24.50 10.68 4.37
C GLN A 239 22.99 10.45 4.51
N ASP A 240 22.45 9.34 4.02
CA ASP A 240 21.03 8.96 4.15
C ASP A 240 20.76 8.10 5.41
N LEU A 241 21.81 7.57 6.05
CA LEU A 241 21.76 6.95 7.38
C LEU A 241 22.79 7.55 8.34
N PRO A 242 22.53 7.54 9.65
CA PRO A 242 23.52 7.94 10.65
C PRO A 242 24.61 6.87 10.77
N GLY A 243 25.85 7.31 11.04
CA GLY A 243 26.98 6.39 11.14
C GLY A 243 28.34 7.07 11.06
N THR A 244 29.40 6.27 11.16
CA THR A 244 30.78 6.78 11.14
C THR A 244 31.04 7.63 9.88
N GLY A 245 31.45 8.88 10.08
CA GLY A 245 31.71 9.82 8.97
C GLY A 245 30.49 10.61 8.49
N ASN A 246 29.29 10.33 9.03
CA ASN A 246 28.13 11.18 8.82
C ASN A 246 28.30 12.50 9.60
N THR A 247 28.10 13.61 8.91
CA THR A 247 28.34 14.97 9.42
C THR A 247 27.24 15.49 10.34
N THR A 248 26.04 14.91 10.23
CA THR A 248 24.87 15.26 11.03
C THR A 248 24.75 14.35 12.24
N ASN A 249 24.88 13.05 12.07
CA ASN A 249 24.77 12.08 13.15
C ASN A 249 25.75 10.94 12.97
N SER A 250 26.83 10.98 13.74
CA SER A 250 27.91 10.02 13.66
C SER A 250 27.64 8.70 14.39
N GLN A 251 26.47 8.53 15.01
CA GLN A 251 26.10 7.34 15.78
C GLN A 251 25.46 6.28 14.85
N PRO A 252 26.12 5.15 14.55
CA PRO A 252 25.56 4.13 13.66
C PRO A 252 24.30 3.50 14.24
N VAL A 253 23.31 3.15 13.41
CA VAL A 253 22.10 2.44 13.85
C VAL A 253 22.45 1.24 14.75
N VAL A 254 21.77 1.10 15.89
CA VAL A 254 21.93 -0.07 16.78
C VAL A 254 21.07 -1.19 16.25
N VAL A 255 21.68 -2.17 15.60
CA VAL A 255 20.98 -3.36 15.12
C VAL A 255 20.99 -4.41 16.22
N LEU A 256 19.85 -4.64 16.87
CA LEU A 256 19.69 -5.69 17.89
C LEU A 256 19.59 -7.08 17.25
N GLN A 257 18.82 -7.16 16.17
CA GLN A 257 18.66 -8.38 15.38
C GLN A 257 18.30 -8.00 13.94
N ASP A 258 18.94 -8.66 12.97
CA ASP A 258 18.65 -8.50 11.55
C ASP A 258 18.16 -9.82 10.95
N PHE A 259 17.21 -9.74 10.02
CA PHE A 259 16.73 -10.90 9.27
C PHE A 259 17.55 -11.07 8.00
N ILE A 260 18.53 -11.97 8.05
CA ILE A 260 19.43 -12.24 6.93
C ILE A 260 18.87 -13.41 6.11
N SER A 261 18.06 -13.10 5.10
CA SER A 261 17.43 -14.08 4.20
C SER A 261 17.48 -13.64 2.74
N PRO A 262 18.68 -13.47 2.13
CA PRO A 262 18.78 -13.04 0.75
C PRO A 262 18.30 -14.15 -0.22
N PRO A 263 17.59 -13.80 -1.32
CA PRO A 263 17.26 -12.44 -1.73
C PRO A 263 15.92 -11.89 -1.20
N ASN A 264 15.23 -12.66 -0.35
CA ASN A 264 13.82 -12.44 0.00
C ASN A 264 13.62 -11.40 1.11
N ALA A 265 14.68 -11.00 1.81
CA ALA A 265 14.67 -9.87 2.74
C ALA A 265 14.82 -8.56 1.94
N THR A 266 13.87 -7.64 2.09
CA THR A 266 13.64 -6.44 1.27
C THR A 266 14.44 -5.21 1.71
N ASN A 267 14.90 -5.22 2.97
CA ASN A 267 15.49 -4.08 3.69
C ASN A 267 14.51 -2.92 3.92
N GLU A 268 13.21 -3.18 4.09
CA GLU A 268 12.22 -2.15 4.44
C GLU A 268 12.55 -1.51 5.80
N GLY A 269 13.06 -2.29 6.75
CA GLY A 269 13.57 -1.79 8.01
C GLY A 269 14.69 -0.75 7.88
N ARG A 270 15.58 -0.90 6.88
CA ARG A 270 16.57 0.13 6.55
C ARG A 270 15.92 1.39 6.01
N GLY A 271 14.92 1.23 5.12
CA GLY A 271 14.14 2.34 4.59
C GLY A 271 13.40 3.12 5.70
N MET A 272 12.80 2.43 6.66
CA MET A 272 12.20 3.06 7.83
C MET A 272 13.22 3.81 8.69
N CYS A 273 14.43 3.26 8.89
CA CYS A 273 15.51 3.96 9.59
C CYS A 273 15.93 5.25 8.85
N GLN A 274 15.96 5.26 7.52
CA GLN A 274 16.21 6.46 6.72
C GLN A 274 15.10 7.50 6.91
N ILE A 275 13.82 7.08 6.94
CA ILE A 275 12.69 7.98 7.23
C ILE A 275 12.82 8.59 8.63
N VAL A 276 13.13 7.80 9.65
CA VAL A 276 13.36 8.31 11.01
C VAL A 276 14.50 9.32 11.01
N TYR A 277 15.59 9.02 10.31
CA TYR A 277 16.73 9.93 10.20
C TYR A 277 16.39 11.23 9.47
N ASP A 278 15.55 11.19 8.42
CA ASP A 278 15.03 12.40 7.79
C ASP A 278 14.15 13.22 8.76
N MET A 279 13.29 12.55 9.51
CA MET A 279 12.33 13.24 10.39
C MET A 279 13.00 13.80 11.66
N ALA A 280 13.97 13.07 12.21
CA ALA A 280 14.66 13.35 13.46
C ALA A 280 16.18 13.07 13.33
N PRO A 281 16.94 13.92 12.60
CA PRO A 281 18.32 13.64 12.21
C PRO A 281 19.31 13.38 13.36
N LYS A 282 19.03 13.90 14.56
CA LYS A 282 19.90 13.75 15.75
C LYS A 282 19.45 12.64 16.72
N ALA A 283 18.37 11.92 16.42
CA ALA A 283 17.92 10.81 17.26
C ALA A 283 18.92 9.64 17.25
N ARG A 284 18.98 8.88 18.35
CA ARG A 284 19.61 7.56 18.37
C ARG A 284 18.64 6.57 17.72
N ILE A 285 19.06 5.94 16.62
CA ILE A 285 18.20 4.98 15.92
C ILE A 285 18.63 3.55 16.28
N GLY A 286 17.65 2.69 16.54
CA GLY A 286 17.83 1.26 16.74
C GLY A 286 16.89 0.46 15.82
N PHE A 287 17.29 -0.75 15.47
CA PHE A 287 16.55 -1.65 14.61
C PHE A 287 16.50 -3.06 15.21
N ALA A 288 15.34 -3.71 15.11
CA ALA A 288 15.21 -5.14 15.35
C ALA A 288 14.17 -5.72 14.39
N THR A 289 14.44 -6.91 13.83
CA THR A 289 13.48 -7.57 12.94
C THR A 289 12.18 -7.99 13.66
N ALA A 290 11.05 -7.90 12.93
CA ALA A 290 9.78 -8.51 13.30
C ALA A 290 9.63 -9.95 12.75
N ASP A 291 10.49 -10.37 11.82
CA ASP A 291 10.47 -11.69 11.14
C ASP A 291 11.15 -12.79 11.99
N SER A 292 10.71 -12.91 13.24
CA SER A 292 11.23 -13.89 14.21
C SER A 292 10.15 -14.75 14.88
N GLY A 293 8.92 -14.69 14.34
CA GLY A 293 7.71 -15.21 14.97
C GLY A 293 7.13 -14.22 16.00
N GLU A 294 5.86 -14.39 16.37
CA GLU A 294 5.14 -13.45 17.25
C GLU A 294 5.83 -13.22 18.60
N LEU A 295 6.35 -14.28 19.24
CA LEU A 295 7.10 -14.17 20.50
C LEU A 295 8.41 -13.41 20.32
N GLY A 296 9.12 -13.66 19.22
CA GLY A 296 10.36 -12.97 18.87
C GLY A 296 10.11 -11.48 18.62
N PHE A 297 9.06 -11.16 17.87
CA PHE A 297 8.58 -9.79 17.67
C PHE A 297 8.27 -9.12 19.01
N ALA A 298 7.44 -9.73 19.86
CA ALA A 298 7.10 -9.19 21.17
C ALA A 298 8.32 -8.96 22.07
N ASN A 299 9.33 -9.84 22.02
CA ASN A 299 10.58 -9.66 22.76
C ASN A 299 11.43 -8.52 22.17
N ASN A 300 11.49 -8.37 20.86
CA ASN A 300 12.20 -7.30 20.18
C ASN A 300 11.57 -5.92 20.43
N ILE A 301 10.25 -5.84 20.54
CA ILE A 301 9.54 -4.62 21.00
C ILE A 301 10.08 -4.18 22.36
N ARG A 302 10.12 -5.12 23.33
CA ARG A 302 10.62 -4.87 24.69
C ARG A 302 12.12 -4.59 24.73
N ALA A 303 12.91 -5.26 23.89
CA ALA A 303 14.36 -5.07 23.78
C ALA A 303 14.72 -3.69 23.21
N LEU A 304 14.02 -3.23 22.17
CA LEU A 304 14.19 -1.89 21.61
C LEU A 304 13.85 -0.80 22.64
N ALA A 305 12.82 -1.01 23.45
CA ALA A 305 12.49 -0.12 24.57
C ALA A 305 13.39 -0.29 25.81
N GLY A 306 14.35 -1.22 25.79
CA GLY A 306 15.33 -1.45 26.85
C GLY A 306 14.74 -1.96 28.16
N LEU A 307 13.69 -2.78 28.10
CA LEU A 307 13.04 -3.32 29.30
C LEU A 307 13.94 -4.37 30.00
N PRO A 308 14.02 -4.36 31.34
CA PRO A 308 14.77 -5.37 32.08
C PRO A 308 14.30 -6.79 31.75
N GLY A 309 15.26 -7.68 31.46
CA GLY A 309 14.99 -9.09 31.14
C GLY A 309 14.80 -9.40 29.65
N TYR A 310 14.66 -8.39 28.79
CA TYR A 310 14.46 -8.55 27.34
C TYR A 310 15.63 -8.00 26.50
N THR A 311 16.62 -7.36 27.13
CA THR A 311 17.76 -6.76 26.43
C THR A 311 18.71 -7.80 25.85
N TYR A 312 19.36 -7.44 24.75
CA TYR A 312 20.48 -8.19 24.18
C TYR A 312 21.76 -7.99 25.03
N PRO A 313 22.82 -8.81 24.83
CA PRO A 313 24.12 -8.56 25.44
C PRO A 313 24.60 -7.12 25.20
N ASP A 314 25.31 -6.52 26.16
CA ASP A 314 25.73 -5.11 26.13
C ASP A 314 26.44 -4.69 24.83
N ALA A 315 27.22 -5.61 24.23
CA ALA A 315 27.91 -5.38 22.96
C ALA A 315 26.95 -5.15 21.77
N ILE A 316 25.75 -5.73 21.82
CA ILE A 316 24.68 -5.58 20.82
C ILE A 316 23.75 -4.44 21.23
N GLN A 317 23.26 -4.43 22.47
CA GLN A 317 22.33 -3.41 22.96
C GLN A 317 22.94 -2.01 22.93
N GLN A 318 24.24 -1.88 23.22
CA GLN A 318 24.97 -0.60 23.20
C GLN A 318 24.29 0.51 24.04
N GLY A 319 23.59 0.12 25.12
CA GLY A 319 22.81 1.03 25.95
C GLY A 319 21.58 1.64 25.26
N PHE A 320 21.19 1.14 24.09
CA PHE A 320 20.01 1.59 23.38
C PHE A 320 18.75 1.37 24.22
N LYS A 321 17.91 2.40 24.29
CA LYS A 321 16.62 2.38 24.97
C LYS A 321 15.70 3.36 24.25
N GLY A 322 14.77 2.84 23.45
CA GLY A 322 13.81 3.64 22.70
C GLY A 322 12.85 4.42 23.60
N ASP A 323 12.65 5.68 23.28
CA ASP A 323 11.53 6.51 23.76
C ASP A 323 10.29 6.29 22.88
N VAL A 324 10.52 5.93 21.62
CA VAL A 324 9.51 5.54 20.63
C VAL A 324 9.95 4.22 20.00
N VAL A 325 9.01 3.29 19.81
CA VAL A 325 9.19 2.10 18.99
C VAL A 325 8.10 2.11 17.92
N CYS A 326 8.46 1.77 16.68
CA CYS A 326 7.49 1.66 15.60
C CYS A 326 7.73 0.44 14.72
N ASP A 327 6.66 -0.06 14.13
CA ASP A 327 6.66 -1.20 13.22
C ASP A 327 5.77 -0.97 11.99
N ASP A 328 6.02 -1.74 10.94
CA ASP A 328 5.18 -1.83 9.74
C ASP A 328 4.71 -3.26 9.42
N VAL A 329 4.74 -4.15 10.41
CA VAL A 329 4.50 -5.59 10.23
C VAL A 329 3.28 -6.04 11.03
N SER A 330 2.45 -6.88 10.40
CA SER A 330 1.35 -7.58 11.05
C SER A 330 1.42 -9.07 10.76
N TYR A 331 1.13 -9.91 11.74
CA TYR A 331 0.95 -11.35 11.57
C TYR A 331 -0.52 -11.64 11.21
N LEU A 332 -0.73 -12.56 10.25
CA LEU A 332 -2.08 -12.85 9.74
C LEU A 332 -2.99 -13.48 10.81
N ASP A 333 -2.40 -14.22 11.76
CA ASP A 333 -3.07 -14.95 12.82
C ASP A 333 -3.12 -14.23 14.17
N GLU A 334 -2.77 -12.94 14.22
CA GLU A 334 -2.93 -12.15 15.46
C GLU A 334 -4.38 -12.20 15.97
N PRO A 335 -4.60 -12.29 17.30
CA PRO A 335 -5.96 -12.37 17.84
C PRO A 335 -6.79 -11.11 17.54
N MET A 336 -7.94 -11.27 16.89
CA MET A 336 -8.82 -10.18 16.46
C MET A 336 -9.66 -9.57 17.60
N PHE A 337 -9.97 -10.39 18.61
CA PHE A 337 -10.95 -10.06 19.66
C PHE A 337 -10.34 -9.90 21.06
N GLN A 338 -9.01 -10.04 21.18
CA GLN A 338 -8.28 -9.94 22.45
C GLN A 338 -6.81 -9.61 22.20
N ASP A 339 -6.08 -9.22 23.26
CA ASP A 339 -4.66 -8.93 23.15
C ASP A 339 -3.84 -10.22 23.04
N GLY A 340 -3.18 -10.43 21.90
CA GLY A 340 -2.18 -11.48 21.71
C GLY A 340 -0.82 -11.16 22.30
N ILE A 341 0.17 -12.04 22.10
CA ILE A 341 1.50 -11.90 22.71
C ILE A 341 2.25 -10.63 22.27
N ILE A 342 2.06 -10.20 21.02
CA ILE A 342 2.60 -8.96 20.47
C ILE A 342 1.97 -7.76 21.19
N ALA A 343 0.64 -7.73 21.30
CA ALA A 343 -0.09 -6.69 22.03
C ALA A 343 0.35 -6.58 23.50
N GLN A 344 0.63 -7.70 24.18
CA GLN A 344 1.22 -7.68 25.52
C GLN A 344 2.61 -7.03 25.56
N GLY A 345 3.45 -7.26 24.53
CA GLY A 345 4.74 -6.57 24.39
C GLY A 345 4.60 -5.07 24.21
N VAL A 346 3.60 -4.64 23.45
CA VAL A 346 3.25 -3.21 23.31
C VAL A 346 2.80 -2.64 24.66
N ASN A 347 1.89 -3.32 25.37
CA ASN A 347 1.39 -2.91 26.67
C ASN A 347 2.53 -2.71 27.69
N ASP A 348 3.50 -3.63 27.74
CA ASP A 348 4.66 -3.53 28.63
C ASP A 348 5.52 -2.28 28.34
N VAL A 349 5.76 -1.99 27.06
CA VAL A 349 6.56 -0.83 26.64
C VAL A 349 5.83 0.49 26.91
N VAL A 350 4.53 0.55 26.65
CA VAL A 350 3.70 1.72 26.95
C VAL A 350 3.61 1.95 28.46
N ALA A 351 3.45 0.89 29.26
CA ALA A 351 3.47 0.98 30.72
C ALA A 351 4.82 1.46 31.27
N ALA A 352 5.93 1.18 30.57
CA ALA A 352 7.26 1.69 30.88
C ALA A 352 7.51 3.14 30.40
N GLY A 353 6.51 3.79 29.79
CA GLY A 353 6.55 5.20 29.40
C GLY A 353 7.08 5.50 27.99
N ALA A 354 7.33 4.47 27.18
CA ALA A 354 7.65 4.65 25.77
C ALA A 354 6.37 4.74 24.92
N THR A 355 6.50 5.33 23.72
CA THR A 355 5.40 5.37 22.73
C THR A 355 5.56 4.22 21.74
N TYR A 356 4.47 3.57 21.37
CA TYR A 356 4.45 2.53 20.34
C TYR A 356 3.55 2.96 19.16
N CYS A 357 4.04 2.80 17.93
CA CYS A 357 3.32 3.15 16.70
C CYS A 357 3.38 1.99 15.70
N SER A 358 2.24 1.39 15.36
CA SER A 358 2.16 0.34 14.34
C SER A 358 1.48 0.86 13.07
N SER A 359 1.78 0.25 11.93
CA SER A 359 1.08 0.53 10.68
C SER A 359 -0.38 0.07 10.72
N ALA A 360 -1.24 0.71 9.92
CA ALA A 360 -2.62 0.26 9.76
C ALA A 360 -2.77 -0.86 8.71
N ALA A 361 -1.64 -1.46 8.27
CA ALA A 361 -1.52 -2.28 7.07
C ALA A 361 -1.95 -1.57 5.77
N ASN A 362 -1.72 -2.24 4.64
CA ASN A 362 -2.10 -1.76 3.31
C ASN A 362 -3.30 -2.51 2.71
N ASN A 363 -3.94 -3.38 3.51
CA ASN A 363 -5.10 -4.15 3.11
C ASN A 363 -6.37 -3.31 3.27
N TRP A 364 -7.18 -3.27 2.22
CA TRP A 364 -8.40 -2.47 2.19
C TRP A 364 -9.49 -3.15 3.03
N SER A 365 -10.48 -2.39 3.50
CA SER A 365 -11.64 -2.90 4.29
C SER A 365 -12.55 -3.92 3.55
N VAL A 366 -12.11 -4.47 2.41
CA VAL A 366 -12.79 -5.51 1.63
C VAL A 366 -12.25 -6.91 1.92
N ASP A 367 -11.14 -7.05 2.65
CA ASP A 367 -10.48 -8.34 2.91
C ASP A 367 -10.92 -9.01 4.23
N GLY A 368 -11.91 -8.44 4.93
CA GLY A 368 -12.37 -8.93 6.23
C GLY A 368 -13.90 -8.98 6.36
N TYR A 369 -14.39 -9.89 7.21
CA TYR A 369 -15.80 -9.98 7.60
C TYR A 369 -15.89 -10.12 9.12
N GLU A 370 -16.63 -9.20 9.76
CA GLU A 370 -16.92 -9.26 11.18
C GLU A 370 -18.45 -9.24 11.40
N SER A 371 -18.93 -10.11 12.29
CA SER A 371 -20.34 -10.10 12.71
C SER A 371 -20.51 -10.87 14.01
N ALA A 372 -21.32 -10.35 14.92
CA ALA A 372 -21.81 -11.13 16.07
C ALA A 372 -22.47 -12.43 15.60
N TYR A 373 -22.17 -13.54 16.27
CA TYR A 373 -22.73 -14.85 15.94
C TYR A 373 -24.27 -14.86 16.03
N ARG A 374 -24.92 -15.41 15.01
CA ARG A 374 -26.38 -15.54 14.90
C ARG A 374 -26.73 -16.98 14.57
N ALA A 375 -27.04 -17.77 15.60
CA ALA A 375 -27.31 -19.19 15.43
C ALA A 375 -28.54 -19.48 14.54
N VAL A 376 -28.37 -20.46 13.65
CA VAL A 376 -29.43 -21.18 12.95
C VAL A 376 -29.35 -22.64 13.37
N ALA A 377 -30.31 -23.06 14.20
CA ALA A 377 -30.36 -24.44 14.67
C ALA A 377 -30.43 -25.44 13.49
N ASN A 378 -29.76 -26.57 13.64
CA ASN A 378 -29.85 -27.68 12.69
C ASN A 378 -31.23 -28.35 12.75
N GLY A 379 -31.65 -28.99 11.66
CA GLY A 379 -32.83 -29.86 11.63
C GLY A 379 -34.13 -29.25 11.12
N THR A 380 -34.16 -27.98 10.67
CA THR A 380 -35.38 -27.38 10.09
C THR A 380 -35.11 -26.51 8.86
N GLY A 381 -36.06 -26.44 7.93
CA GLY A 381 -36.02 -25.49 6.81
C GLY A 381 -34.76 -25.62 5.94
N LEU A 382 -33.94 -24.56 5.92
CA LEU A 382 -32.68 -24.46 5.17
C LEU A 382 -31.65 -25.51 5.61
N THR A 383 -31.67 -25.88 6.89
CA THR A 383 -30.73 -26.78 7.57
C THR A 383 -31.39 -28.11 7.97
N ALA A 384 -32.45 -28.55 7.27
CA ALA A 384 -33.14 -29.80 7.63
C ALA A 384 -32.16 -31.00 7.63
N ALA A 385 -32.24 -31.88 8.62
CA ALA A 385 -31.33 -33.02 8.77
C ALA A 385 -31.38 -34.01 7.59
N THR A 386 -32.43 -33.97 6.79
CA THR A 386 -32.58 -34.73 5.55
C THR A 386 -31.85 -34.12 4.35
N ASN A 387 -31.34 -32.90 4.48
CA ASN A 387 -30.71 -32.18 3.39
C ASN A 387 -29.29 -32.70 3.17
N ASN A 388 -29.07 -33.36 2.05
CA ASN A 388 -27.71 -33.66 1.59
C ASN A 388 -27.00 -32.39 1.09
N ALA A 389 -27.72 -31.36 0.67
CA ALA A 389 -27.18 -30.05 0.30
C ALA A 389 -28.03 -28.92 0.88
N LEU A 390 -27.39 -27.86 1.37
CA LEU A 390 -28.09 -26.73 1.95
C LEU A 390 -28.70 -25.86 0.84
N LYS A 391 -30.02 -25.68 0.89
CA LYS A 391 -30.78 -24.99 -0.16
C LYS A 391 -30.22 -23.57 -0.41
N ASN A 392 -30.17 -23.13 -1.66
CA ASN A 392 -29.65 -21.81 -2.07
C ASN A 392 -28.16 -21.54 -1.71
N THR A 393 -27.38 -22.59 -1.40
CA THR A 393 -25.93 -22.49 -1.20
C THR A 393 -25.21 -23.51 -2.09
N ASN A 394 -23.88 -23.44 -2.15
CA ASN A 394 -23.03 -24.48 -2.74
C ASN A 394 -22.54 -25.52 -1.71
N ILE A 395 -23.07 -25.50 -0.49
CA ILE A 395 -22.65 -26.41 0.60
C ILE A 395 -23.32 -27.78 0.44
N ASN A 396 -22.51 -28.82 0.29
CA ASN A 396 -22.91 -30.22 0.22
C ASN A 396 -22.45 -30.95 1.50
N LEU A 397 -23.41 -31.43 2.28
CA LEU A 397 -23.17 -32.18 3.53
C LEU A 397 -23.19 -33.70 3.32
N ALA A 398 -23.34 -34.18 2.08
CA ALA A 398 -23.29 -35.61 1.79
C ALA A 398 -21.93 -36.20 2.21
N GLY A 399 -21.95 -37.15 3.15
CA GLY A 399 -20.75 -37.78 3.70
C GLY A 399 -20.05 -36.97 4.80
N VAL A 400 -20.58 -35.81 5.19
CA VAL A 400 -20.11 -35.07 6.37
C VAL A 400 -20.79 -35.67 7.61
N PRO A 401 -20.02 -36.10 8.63
CA PRO A 401 -20.59 -36.63 9.86
C PRO A 401 -21.54 -35.61 10.56
N PRO A 402 -22.78 -36.00 10.92
CA PRO A 402 -23.79 -35.10 11.50
C PRO A 402 -23.36 -34.35 12.77
N GLU A 403 -22.48 -34.94 13.57
CA GLU A 403 -21.92 -34.35 14.79
C GLU A 403 -21.17 -33.05 14.52
N LEU A 404 -20.54 -32.89 13.35
CA LEU A 404 -19.76 -31.68 13.01
C LEU A 404 -20.62 -30.44 12.75
N TYR A 405 -21.93 -30.62 12.51
CA TYR A 405 -22.87 -29.52 12.30
C TYR A 405 -24.11 -29.62 13.19
N ALA A 406 -24.05 -30.44 14.25
CA ALA A 406 -25.14 -30.58 15.22
C ALA A 406 -25.46 -29.25 15.93
N GLY A 407 -24.44 -28.42 16.18
CA GLY A 407 -24.57 -27.08 16.76
C GLY A 407 -25.24 -26.04 15.86
N GLY A 408 -25.47 -26.35 14.58
CA GLY A 408 -26.09 -25.44 13.62
C GLY A 408 -25.10 -24.57 12.84
N PHE A 409 -25.60 -23.46 12.30
CA PHE A 409 -24.87 -22.59 11.36
C PHE A 409 -24.96 -21.12 11.78
N HIS A 410 -24.04 -20.27 11.30
CA HIS A 410 -24.15 -18.81 11.44
C HIS A 410 -25.08 -18.22 10.38
N ASN A 411 -25.94 -17.27 10.76
CA ASN A 411 -26.76 -16.50 9.84
C ASN A 411 -26.02 -15.24 9.36
N PHE A 412 -25.48 -15.29 8.14
CA PHE A 412 -24.81 -14.18 7.47
C PHE A 412 -25.75 -13.03 7.07
N ASN A 413 -27.08 -13.24 7.09
CA ASN A 413 -28.03 -12.18 6.78
C ASN A 413 -27.97 -11.04 7.83
N PRO A 414 -27.65 -9.79 7.43
CA PRO A 414 -27.49 -8.69 8.38
C PRO A 414 -28.82 -8.09 8.86
N SER A 415 -29.96 -8.47 8.28
CA SER A 415 -31.27 -7.86 8.59
C SER A 415 -31.81 -8.18 9.99
N GLY A 416 -31.26 -9.21 10.66
CA GLY A 416 -31.75 -9.69 11.95
C GLY A 416 -33.14 -10.35 11.90
N ASP A 417 -33.72 -10.51 10.71
CA ASP A 417 -35.01 -11.17 10.51
C ASP A 417 -34.82 -12.70 10.59
N PRO A 418 -35.39 -13.38 11.60
CA PRO A 418 -35.22 -14.82 11.77
C PRO A 418 -35.86 -15.64 10.63
N MET A 419 -36.72 -15.04 9.80
CA MET A 419 -37.29 -15.67 8.60
C MET A 419 -36.38 -15.56 7.38
N LYS A 420 -35.35 -14.69 7.42
CA LYS A 420 -34.37 -14.51 6.36
C LYS A 420 -33.03 -15.07 6.82
N GLN A 421 -32.86 -16.36 6.59
CA GLN A 421 -31.64 -17.09 6.93
C GLN A 421 -30.73 -17.18 5.71
N ASP A 422 -29.46 -16.85 5.91
CA ASP A 422 -28.38 -17.08 4.96
C ASP A 422 -27.24 -17.77 5.69
N VAL A 423 -27.00 -19.05 5.41
CA VAL A 423 -26.01 -19.88 6.15
C VAL A 423 -24.70 -20.07 5.39
N ALA A 424 -24.54 -19.35 4.28
CA ALA A 424 -23.32 -19.33 3.50
C ALA A 424 -22.94 -17.88 3.20
N GLN A 425 -21.64 -17.63 3.02
CA GLN A 425 -21.12 -16.36 2.53
C GLN A 425 -20.32 -16.63 1.27
N LEU A 426 -20.61 -15.88 0.21
CA LEU A 426 -19.79 -15.94 -0.99
C LEU A 426 -18.51 -15.15 -0.76
N ILE A 427 -17.37 -15.82 -0.90
CA ILE A 427 -16.06 -15.18 -0.87
C ILE A 427 -15.54 -15.18 -2.31
N ASN A 428 -15.22 -14.00 -2.83
CA ASN A 428 -14.56 -13.87 -4.13
C ASN A 428 -13.05 -13.86 -3.88
N SER A 429 -12.39 -15.01 -3.98
CA SER A 429 -10.94 -15.01 -4.11
C SER A 429 -10.58 -14.53 -5.52
N GLY A 430 -9.57 -13.67 -5.65
CA GLY A 430 -8.94 -13.43 -6.94
C GLY A 430 -8.31 -14.70 -7.51
N SER A 431 -7.39 -14.55 -8.47
CA SER A 431 -6.61 -15.66 -9.03
C SER A 431 -5.63 -16.32 -8.05
N ASP A 432 -5.41 -15.72 -6.88
CA ASP A 432 -4.47 -16.22 -5.87
C ASP A 432 -5.18 -17.01 -4.77
N ALA A 433 -4.54 -18.10 -4.36
CA ALA A 433 -4.99 -18.92 -3.23
C ALA A 433 -4.84 -18.10 -1.94
N LEU A 434 -5.96 -17.62 -1.40
CA LEU A 434 -5.96 -16.89 -0.13
C LEU A 434 -5.94 -17.86 1.05
N ALA A 435 -5.00 -17.65 1.98
CA ALA A 435 -5.12 -18.18 3.33
C ALA A 435 -6.22 -17.39 4.05
N PHE A 436 -7.11 -18.09 4.75
CA PHE A 436 -8.15 -17.48 5.58
C PHE A 436 -7.88 -17.78 7.04
N VAL A 437 -7.90 -16.73 7.85
CA VAL A 437 -7.90 -16.85 9.31
C VAL A 437 -9.32 -16.59 9.81
N PHE A 438 -9.87 -17.58 10.50
CA PHE A 438 -11.20 -17.51 11.10
C PHE A 438 -11.05 -17.59 12.61
N GLN A 439 -11.56 -16.58 13.31
CA GLN A 439 -11.47 -16.46 14.76
C GLN A 439 -12.84 -16.12 15.36
N TRP A 440 -12.98 -16.39 16.64
CA TRP A 440 -14.12 -16.00 17.48
C TRP A 440 -13.58 -15.49 18.81
N ASN A 441 -14.45 -14.93 19.65
CA ASN A 441 -14.04 -14.25 20.88
C ASN A 441 -13.78 -15.19 22.08
N ASP A 442 -13.43 -16.46 21.82
CA ASP A 442 -12.99 -17.36 22.88
C ASP A 442 -11.57 -16.99 23.31
N PRO A 443 -11.22 -17.15 24.60
CA PRO A 443 -9.87 -16.86 25.09
C PRO A 443 -8.80 -17.64 24.32
N TYR A 444 -7.84 -16.93 23.73
CA TYR A 444 -6.76 -17.48 22.89
C TYR A 444 -5.63 -18.09 23.74
N ASP A 445 -5.43 -17.57 24.96
CA ASP A 445 -4.44 -18.01 25.92
C ASP A 445 -5.08 -18.20 27.30
N SER A 446 -6.14 -19.04 27.36
CA SER A 446 -6.63 -19.48 28.65
C SER A 446 -5.63 -20.44 29.26
N SER A 447 -4.73 -19.91 30.10
CA SER A 447 -4.16 -20.75 31.16
C SER A 447 -5.35 -21.35 31.93
N ALA A 448 -5.43 -22.67 31.99
CA ALA A 448 -6.38 -23.33 32.88
C ALA A 448 -6.17 -22.68 34.25
N PRO A 449 -7.21 -22.08 34.88
CA PRO A 449 -7.01 -21.33 36.10
C PRO A 449 -6.29 -22.22 37.12
N ALA A 450 -5.28 -21.69 37.81
CA ALA A 450 -4.64 -22.44 38.88
C ALA A 450 -5.72 -22.79 39.93
N LEU A 451 -6.08 -24.07 39.99
CA LEU A 451 -7.13 -24.53 40.90
C LEU A 451 -6.61 -24.38 42.33
N ILE A 452 -7.42 -23.75 43.17
CA ILE A 452 -7.14 -23.64 44.60
C ILE A 452 -7.44 -24.99 45.24
N GLU A 453 -6.42 -25.60 45.85
CA GLU A 453 -6.53 -26.85 46.60
C GLU A 453 -6.41 -26.62 48.11
N PRO A 454 -7.36 -27.11 48.94
CA PRO A 454 -8.57 -27.83 48.55
C PRO A 454 -9.62 -26.90 47.91
N PRO A 455 -10.59 -27.43 47.14
CA PRO A 455 -11.65 -26.63 46.55
C PRO A 455 -12.40 -25.82 47.62
N ILE A 456 -12.76 -24.58 47.29
CA ILE A 456 -13.51 -23.70 48.20
C ILE A 456 -14.92 -24.21 48.50
N TYR A 457 -15.41 -25.15 47.69
CA TYR A 457 -16.67 -25.86 47.86
C TYR A 457 -16.55 -27.25 47.22
N THR A 458 -17.04 -28.27 47.92
CA THR A 458 -17.16 -29.63 47.39
C THR A 458 -18.44 -30.23 47.92
N ASN A 459 -19.19 -30.89 47.05
CA ASN A 459 -20.39 -31.63 47.42
C ASN A 459 -20.57 -32.81 46.48
N THR A 460 -21.31 -33.82 46.91
CA THR A 460 -21.60 -35.05 46.16
C THR A 460 -23.09 -35.33 46.24
N GLY A 461 -23.70 -35.83 45.17
CA GLY A 461 -25.11 -36.18 45.17
C GLY A 461 -25.44 -37.23 44.12
N ASP A 462 -26.47 -38.03 44.43
CA ASP A 462 -26.96 -39.10 43.57
C ASP A 462 -28.15 -38.60 42.75
N SER A 463 -28.11 -38.85 41.44
CA SER A 463 -29.21 -38.56 40.51
C SER A 463 -29.87 -39.86 40.07
N GLU A 464 -31.11 -40.09 40.50
CA GLU A 464 -31.92 -41.23 40.04
C GLU A 464 -32.89 -40.81 38.93
N GLY A 465 -32.84 -41.48 37.78
CA GLY A 465 -33.87 -41.39 36.74
C GLY A 465 -34.02 -40.01 36.07
N GLY A 466 -32.95 -39.24 35.93
CA GLY A 466 -32.99 -37.91 35.29
C GLY A 466 -33.22 -36.75 36.26
N ALA A 467 -33.39 -37.00 37.56
CA ALA A 467 -33.72 -35.96 38.52
C ALA A 467 -32.58 -34.96 38.70
N ALA A 468 -32.92 -33.67 38.72
CA ALA A 468 -31.91 -32.65 38.94
C ALA A 468 -31.43 -32.65 40.40
N VAL A 469 -30.12 -32.46 40.61
CA VAL A 469 -29.49 -32.33 41.93
C VAL A 469 -28.93 -30.92 42.07
N ASP A 470 -29.38 -30.19 43.08
CA ASP A 470 -28.95 -28.81 43.31
C ASP A 470 -27.75 -28.76 44.26
N PHE A 471 -26.62 -28.24 43.77
CA PHE A 471 -25.45 -27.94 44.59
C PHE A 471 -25.42 -26.44 44.90
N GLY A 472 -26.00 -26.07 46.04
CA GLY A 472 -26.06 -24.69 46.50
C GLY A 472 -26.81 -24.53 47.83
N PRO A 473 -26.85 -23.32 48.40
CA PRO A 473 -26.29 -22.08 47.87
C PRO A 473 -24.75 -21.97 48.02
N ILE A 474 -24.07 -21.47 46.99
CA ILE A 474 -22.61 -21.22 47.00
C ILE A 474 -22.37 -19.71 46.94
N PRO A 475 -21.72 -19.09 47.96
CA PRO A 475 -21.45 -17.67 47.96
C PRO A 475 -20.28 -17.35 47.02
N LEU A 476 -20.55 -16.63 45.92
CA LEU A 476 -19.55 -16.18 44.96
C LEU A 476 -19.47 -14.65 44.91
N THR A 477 -18.28 -14.14 44.62
CA THR A 477 -18.01 -12.69 44.52
C THR A 477 -17.88 -12.27 43.07
N ALA A 478 -18.50 -11.15 42.71
CA ALA A 478 -18.41 -10.60 41.36
C ALA A 478 -16.95 -10.32 40.96
N GLY A 479 -16.64 -10.52 39.68
CA GLY A 479 -15.32 -10.22 39.11
C GLY A 479 -14.19 -11.20 39.47
N HIS A 480 -14.46 -12.27 40.23
CA HIS A 480 -13.51 -13.36 40.45
C HIS A 480 -13.74 -14.49 39.46
N ALA A 481 -12.67 -15.16 39.02
CA ALA A 481 -12.77 -16.38 38.22
C ALA A 481 -13.08 -17.57 39.14
N TYR A 482 -14.06 -18.40 38.76
CA TYR A 482 -14.36 -19.66 39.43
C TYR A 482 -14.32 -20.80 38.42
N VAL A 483 -13.78 -21.94 38.85
CA VAL A 483 -13.78 -23.19 38.09
C VAL A 483 -14.66 -24.19 38.82
N ILE A 484 -15.60 -24.79 38.09
CA ILE A 484 -16.40 -25.93 38.52
C ILE A 484 -15.83 -27.14 37.79
N THR A 485 -15.39 -28.14 38.56
CA THR A 485 -15.06 -29.46 38.03
C THR A 485 -16.16 -30.40 38.50
N GLU A 486 -16.91 -30.93 37.55
CA GLU A 486 -17.87 -32.00 37.73
C GLU A 486 -17.18 -33.31 37.38
N MET A 487 -17.44 -34.35 38.18
CA MET A 487 -17.03 -35.71 37.86
C MET A 487 -18.22 -36.63 38.02
N ALA A 488 -18.62 -37.29 36.93
CA ALA A 488 -19.72 -38.21 36.93
C ALA A 488 -19.25 -39.66 37.02
N THR A 489 -19.71 -40.37 38.05
CA THR A 489 -19.49 -41.81 38.16
C THR A 489 -20.79 -42.55 37.84
N PRO A 490 -20.87 -43.32 36.75
CA PRO A 490 -22.06 -44.11 36.45
C PRO A 490 -22.24 -45.22 37.50
N ALA A 491 -23.49 -45.49 37.88
CA ALA A 491 -23.82 -46.53 38.87
C ALA A 491 -23.46 -47.95 38.38
N THR A 492 -23.53 -48.18 37.06
CA THR A 492 -23.04 -49.39 36.40
C THR A 492 -22.25 -49.07 35.13
N PRO A 493 -21.30 -49.92 34.70
CA PRO A 493 -20.54 -49.70 33.45
C PRO A 493 -21.37 -49.65 32.16
N ALA A 494 -22.66 -49.99 32.22
CA ALA A 494 -23.57 -49.99 31.08
C ALA A 494 -24.41 -48.70 30.97
N ASP A 495 -24.36 -47.82 31.99
CA ASP A 495 -25.12 -46.59 32.01
C ASP A 495 -24.42 -45.50 31.19
N ASN A 496 -25.12 -44.93 30.20
CA ASN A 496 -24.66 -43.73 29.49
C ASN A 496 -25.07 -42.50 30.32
N PHE A 497 -24.28 -42.20 31.35
CA PHE A 497 -24.49 -41.02 32.19
C PHE A 497 -23.76 -39.83 31.57
N ASP A 498 -24.48 -38.73 31.38
CA ASP A 498 -24.03 -37.49 30.75
C ASP A 498 -24.46 -36.35 31.67
N ALA A 499 -23.48 -35.64 32.24
CA ALA A 499 -23.76 -34.56 33.17
C ALA A 499 -23.95 -33.24 32.39
N ILE A 500 -24.83 -32.40 32.92
CA ILE A 500 -24.99 -31.03 32.45
C ILE A 500 -24.75 -30.14 33.64
N VAL A 501 -23.79 -29.23 33.52
CA VAL A 501 -23.54 -28.20 34.54
C VAL A 501 -24.26 -26.94 34.14
N ALA A 502 -25.30 -26.60 34.91
CA ALA A 502 -25.92 -25.29 34.85
C ALA A 502 -25.52 -24.45 36.07
N VAL A 503 -25.33 -23.15 35.86
CA VAL A 503 -25.04 -22.19 36.95
C VAL A 503 -26.16 -21.16 36.98
N ILE A 504 -26.87 -21.10 38.10
CA ILE A 504 -27.98 -20.18 38.34
C ILE A 504 -27.50 -19.06 39.28
N ASP A 505 -27.68 -17.82 38.83
CA ASP A 505 -27.31 -16.63 39.59
C ASP A 505 -28.26 -16.35 40.79
N PRO A 506 -27.89 -15.44 41.71
CA PRO A 506 -28.73 -15.06 42.85
C PRO A 506 -30.13 -14.55 42.50
N ASN A 507 -30.38 -14.17 41.25
CA ASN A 507 -31.69 -13.73 40.76
C ASN A 507 -32.50 -14.87 40.12
N GLY A 508 -31.99 -16.11 40.16
CA GLY A 508 -32.64 -17.28 39.55
C GLY A 508 -32.43 -17.40 38.05
N LYS A 509 -31.47 -16.67 37.46
CA LYS A 509 -31.16 -16.76 36.02
C LYS A 509 -30.03 -17.78 35.78
N THR A 510 -30.27 -18.75 34.92
CA THR A 510 -29.22 -19.60 34.37
C THR A 510 -28.25 -18.76 33.54
N ILE A 511 -27.00 -18.68 33.99
CA ILE A 511 -25.91 -17.95 33.32
C ILE A 511 -24.98 -18.88 32.56
N ILE A 512 -24.98 -20.19 32.88
CA ILE A 512 -24.22 -21.23 32.20
C ILE A 512 -25.11 -22.46 32.10
N ASP A 513 -25.01 -23.16 30.98
CA ASP A 513 -25.64 -24.45 30.69
C ASP A 513 -24.68 -25.20 29.74
N GLN A 514 -23.75 -25.98 30.31
CA GLN A 514 -22.66 -26.61 29.59
C GLN A 514 -22.79 -28.13 29.61
N ASP A 515 -22.62 -28.73 28.44
CA ASP A 515 -22.68 -30.16 28.14
C ASP A 515 -21.52 -30.45 27.16
N THR A 516 -20.41 -30.96 27.69
CA THR A 516 -19.16 -31.19 26.93
C THR A 516 -18.74 -32.67 26.89
N GLY A 517 -19.51 -33.56 27.50
CA GLY A 517 -19.21 -34.98 27.66
C GLY A 517 -19.65 -35.50 29.02
N VAL A 518 -19.05 -36.62 29.47
CA VAL A 518 -19.41 -37.29 30.73
C VAL A 518 -19.03 -36.49 31.98
N ASP A 519 -17.91 -35.78 31.91
CA ASP A 519 -17.41 -34.88 32.97
C ASP A 519 -17.33 -33.45 32.42
N GLU A 520 -17.62 -32.45 33.24
CA GLU A 520 -17.55 -31.04 32.85
C GLU A 520 -16.51 -30.26 33.62
N THR A 521 -15.80 -29.38 32.91
CA THR A 521 -15.05 -28.29 33.52
C THR A 521 -15.59 -26.97 33.00
N VAL A 522 -16.12 -26.15 33.91
CA VAL A 522 -16.74 -24.85 33.61
C VAL A 522 -15.95 -23.75 34.28
N THR A 523 -15.48 -22.78 33.50
CA THR A 523 -14.85 -21.56 34.04
C THR A 523 -15.76 -20.36 33.83
N PHE A 524 -15.98 -19.55 34.87
CA PHE A 524 -16.84 -18.37 34.75
C PHE A 524 -16.54 -17.25 35.73
N PHE A 525 -17.08 -16.07 35.41
CA PHE A 525 -16.97 -14.84 36.19
C PHE A 525 -18.38 -14.37 36.62
N PRO A 526 -18.75 -14.54 37.90
CA PRO A 526 -19.98 -13.98 38.46
C PRO A 526 -20.09 -12.49 38.14
N GLN A 527 -21.22 -12.10 37.55
CA GLN A 527 -21.52 -10.70 37.25
C GLN A 527 -22.09 -9.95 38.47
N ILE A 528 -22.60 -10.71 39.45
CA ILE A 528 -23.14 -10.19 40.71
C ILE A 528 -22.60 -11.03 41.87
N SER A 529 -22.39 -10.40 43.02
CA SER A 529 -22.02 -11.14 44.23
C SER A 529 -23.27 -11.72 44.88
N GLY A 530 -23.21 -12.96 45.36
CA GLY A 530 -24.33 -13.59 46.05
C GLY A 530 -24.30 -15.11 46.00
N ASN A 531 -25.44 -15.72 46.33
CA ASN A 531 -25.60 -17.16 46.38
C ASN A 531 -25.98 -17.73 45.02
N TYR A 532 -25.10 -18.53 44.45
CA TYR A 532 -25.31 -19.27 43.21
C TYR A 532 -25.83 -20.68 43.51
N THR A 533 -26.59 -21.24 42.58
CA THR A 533 -27.02 -22.65 42.62
C THR A 533 -26.49 -23.34 41.38
N ILE A 534 -25.92 -24.53 41.55
CA ILE A 534 -25.40 -25.33 40.45
C ILE A 534 -26.26 -26.59 40.34
N PRO A 535 -27.37 -26.57 39.58
CA PRO A 535 -28.12 -27.78 39.26
C PRO A 535 -27.34 -28.70 38.32
N ARG A 536 -27.41 -30.00 38.60
CA ARG A 536 -27.00 -31.09 37.72
C ARG A 536 -28.25 -31.79 37.17
N CYS A 537 -28.25 -32.24 35.92
CA CYS A 537 -29.35 -33.04 35.35
C CYS A 537 -28.80 -34.24 34.54
N GLN A 538 -29.55 -35.35 34.46
CA GLN A 538 -29.24 -36.49 33.58
C GLN A 538 -30.09 -36.40 32.30
N ARG A 539 -29.45 -36.44 31.13
CA ARG A 539 -30.16 -36.52 29.84
C ARG A 539 -30.35 -37.97 29.41
N MET A 540 -31.56 -38.52 29.58
CA MET A 540 -31.99 -39.70 28.80
C MET A 540 -32.61 -39.24 27.48
N ASP A 541 -32.04 -39.70 26.37
CA ASP A 541 -32.43 -39.32 25.02
C ASP A 541 -33.92 -39.65 24.71
N ARG A 542 -34.76 -38.63 24.45
CA ARG A 542 -35.95 -38.67 23.56
C ARG A 542 -36.58 -37.28 23.32
N SER A 543 -37.10 -37.11 22.10
CA SER A 543 -37.38 -35.88 21.34
C SER A 543 -38.63 -35.02 21.68
N ALA A 544 -38.48 -33.71 21.35
CA ALA A 544 -39.42 -32.73 20.73
C ALA A 544 -40.60 -32.06 21.50
N SER A 545 -40.54 -30.71 21.66
CA SER A 545 -41.37 -29.68 20.95
C SER A 545 -41.44 -28.29 21.66
N ARG A 546 -41.65 -27.22 20.87
CA ARG A 546 -41.51 -25.74 21.10
C ARG A 546 -42.64 -25.01 21.89
N LEU A 547 -42.37 -23.78 22.39
CA LEU A 547 -43.12 -22.53 22.03
C LEU A 547 -42.41 -21.20 22.44
N ILE A 548 -42.75 -20.09 21.77
CA ILE A 548 -42.06 -18.79 21.66
C ILE A 548 -42.86 -17.62 22.31
N LYS A 549 -42.14 -16.70 22.99
CA LYS A 549 -42.26 -15.21 23.28
C LYS A 549 -43.58 -14.43 23.07
N PRO A 550 -43.82 -13.34 23.86
CA PRO A 550 -43.41 -12.01 23.35
C PRO A 550 -42.83 -11.01 24.38
N THR A 551 -41.94 -10.16 23.84
CA THR A 551 -41.43 -8.83 24.26
C THR A 551 -42.60 -7.81 24.44
N PRO A 552 -42.46 -6.51 24.87
CA PRO A 552 -41.22 -5.70 24.96
C PRO A 552 -41.10 -4.56 26.01
N ARG A 553 -39.90 -3.93 26.00
CA ARG A 553 -39.54 -2.54 26.40
C ARG A 553 -39.47 -2.26 27.91
N ARG A 554 -38.57 -1.43 28.45
CA ARG A 554 -37.65 -0.35 28.00
C ARG A 554 -36.71 -0.16 29.23
N ARG A 555 -35.46 0.26 29.17
CA ARG A 555 -34.76 1.24 28.32
C ARG A 555 -33.31 0.79 28.19
#